data_AF-A0A9E3J2Z9-F1
#
_entry.id   AF-A0A9E3J2Z9-F1
#
_cell.length_a   1.000
_cell.length_b   1.000
_cell.length_c   1.000
_cell.angle_alpha   90.00
_cell.angle_beta   90.00
_cell.angle_gamma   90.00
#
_symmetry.space_group_name_H-M   'P 1'
#
loop_
_entity.id
_entity.type
_entity.pdbx_description
1 polymer ?
#
loop_
_entity_poly.entity_id
_entity_poly.type
_entity_poly.pdbx_seq_one_letter_code
_entity_poly.pdbx_strand_id
1 'polypeptide(L)'
;LKFKSFKALDAGGPLTQAALKKNTVQAADIFTTDPTIIKEKFVVLQDPKNLFGFANVTPLVYKSGLSSEGVAALNAVSAKLDTKALLEMDSQVQLESKDPLDVAKAWLKTNGLG
;
A
#
# COMPACT_ATOMS: atom_id res chain seq x y z
N LEU A 1 -1.55 17.06 20.32
CA LEU A 1 -0.96 15.88 21.03
C LEU A 1 0.44 16.23 21.50
N LYS A 2 0.89 15.69 22.64
CA LYS A 2 2.31 15.71 23.05
C LYS A 2 2.72 14.28 23.42
N PHE A 3 3.71 13.73 22.75
CA PHE A 3 4.25 12.39 23.07
C PHE A 3 5.24 12.49 24.23
N LYS A 4 5.16 11.57 25.19
CA LYS A 4 6.05 11.54 26.37
C LYS A 4 7.48 11.13 26.01
N SER A 5 7.63 10.24 25.03
CA SER A 5 8.92 9.71 24.58
C SER A 5 8.82 9.26 23.13
N PHE A 6 9.96 9.23 22.45
CA PHE A 6 10.12 8.65 21.11
C PHE A 6 11.08 7.46 21.19
N LYS A 7 10.85 6.45 20.36
CA LYS A 7 11.75 5.29 20.22
C LYS A 7 12.07 5.09 18.75
N ALA A 8 13.34 5.19 18.40
CA ALA A 8 13.81 4.87 17.05
C ALA A 8 13.75 3.35 16.84
N LEU A 9 13.10 2.93 15.76
CA LEU A 9 12.96 1.54 15.30
C LEU A 9 13.23 1.50 13.78
N ASP A 10 12.98 0.35 13.14
CA ASP A 10 13.05 0.22 11.68
C ASP A 10 11.94 1.00 10.96
N ALA A 11 12.09 1.26 9.66
CA ALA A 11 11.14 2.05 8.88
C ALA A 11 9.85 1.26 8.59
N GLY A 12 8.88 1.33 9.50
CA GLY A 12 7.59 0.65 9.40
C GLY A 12 7.65 -0.88 9.36
N GLY A 13 8.84 -1.45 9.58
CA GLY A 13 9.13 -2.87 9.45
C GLY A 13 8.75 -3.70 10.67
N PRO A 14 9.23 -4.96 10.74
CA PRO A 14 8.84 -5.91 11.77
C PRO A 14 9.05 -5.44 13.21
N LEU A 15 10.10 -4.65 13.52
CA LEU A 15 10.32 -4.18 14.89
C LEU A 15 9.27 -3.14 15.30
N THR A 16 8.95 -2.21 14.40
CA THR A 16 7.92 -1.20 14.58
C THR A 16 6.53 -1.81 14.72
N GLN A 17 6.19 -2.75 13.85
CA GLN A 17 4.92 -3.48 13.90
C GLN A 17 4.75 -4.27 15.20
N ALA A 18 5.80 -5.00 15.62
CA ALA A 18 5.79 -5.75 16.87
C ALA A 18 5.69 -4.83 18.10
N ALA A 19 6.36 -3.68 18.08
CA ALA A 19 6.28 -2.69 19.16
C ALA A 19 4.88 -2.10 19.29
N LEU A 20 4.21 -1.81 18.17
CA LEU A 20 2.82 -1.33 18.16
C LEU A 20 1.86 -2.42 18.68
N LYS A 21 1.96 -3.65 18.16
CA LYS A 21 1.15 -4.79 18.60
C LYS A 21 1.27 -5.08 20.10
N LYS A 22 2.50 -5.03 20.63
CA LYS A 22 2.79 -5.29 22.06
C LYS A 22 2.57 -4.06 22.95
N ASN A 23 2.01 -2.97 22.41
CA ASN A 23 1.80 -1.70 23.10
C ASN A 23 3.10 -1.11 23.73
N THR A 24 4.26 -1.46 23.17
CA THR A 24 5.54 -0.82 23.53
C THR A 24 5.59 0.62 22.99
N VAL A 25 4.90 0.87 21.88
CA VAL A 25 4.56 2.21 21.36
C VAL A 25 3.05 2.26 21.08
N GLN A 26 2.45 3.44 21.13
CA GLN A 26 1.00 3.65 20.90
C GLN A 26 0.67 4.23 19.52
N ALA A 27 1.69 4.71 18.82
CA ALA A 27 1.62 5.22 17.46
C ALA A 27 2.94 4.89 16.77
N ALA A 28 2.88 4.60 15.47
CA ALA A 28 4.02 4.23 14.67
C ALA A 28 3.84 4.73 13.23
N ASP A 29 4.97 4.97 12.56
CA ASP A 29 5.03 5.20 11.12
C ASP A 29 5.03 3.83 10.41
N ILE A 30 4.01 3.56 9.61
CA ILE A 30 3.76 2.30 8.90
C ILE A 30 3.27 2.66 7.49
N PHE A 31 3.71 1.92 6.46
CA PHE A 31 3.24 2.12 5.08
C PHE A 31 1.76 1.78 4.95
N THR A 32 1.00 2.61 4.24
CA THR A 32 -0.48 2.48 4.14
C THR A 32 -0.96 1.24 3.41
N THR A 33 -0.10 0.56 2.65
CA THR A 33 -0.41 -0.71 1.97
C THR A 33 0.13 -1.93 2.70
N ASP A 34 0.70 -1.76 3.90
CA ASP A 34 1.22 -2.88 4.71
C ASP A 34 0.08 -3.78 5.22
N PRO A 35 0.07 -5.08 4.87
CA PRO A 35 -0.99 -6.01 5.29
C PRO A 35 -1.17 -6.18 6.80
N THR A 36 -0.15 -5.86 7.60
CA THR A 36 -0.24 -5.91 9.07
C THR A 36 -1.33 -4.98 9.60
N ILE A 37 -1.68 -3.91 8.87
CA ILE A 37 -2.81 -3.04 9.21
C ILE A 37 -4.12 -3.84 9.31
N ILE A 38 -4.39 -4.71 8.33
CA ILE A 38 -5.60 -5.55 8.33
C ILE A 38 -5.46 -6.66 9.37
N LYS A 39 -4.31 -7.35 9.37
CA LYS A 39 -4.06 -8.52 10.24
C LYS A 39 -4.22 -8.18 11.73
N GLU A 40 -3.66 -7.05 12.17
CA GLU A 40 -3.66 -6.62 13.56
C GLU A 40 -4.76 -5.59 13.86
N LYS A 41 -5.58 -5.24 12.86
CA LYS A 41 -6.69 -4.27 12.95
C LYS A 41 -6.23 -2.90 13.45
N PHE A 42 -5.09 -2.43 12.95
CA PHE A 42 -4.61 -1.09 13.26
C PHE A 42 -5.49 -0.01 12.64
N VAL A 43 -5.51 1.15 13.28
CA VAL A 43 -6.23 2.33 12.79
C VAL A 43 -5.24 3.24 12.06
N VAL A 44 -5.51 3.50 10.79
CA VAL A 44 -4.72 4.45 9.98
C VAL A 44 -5.19 5.88 10.28
N LEU A 45 -4.26 6.73 10.71
CA LEU A 45 -4.53 8.16 10.94
C LEU A 45 -4.34 8.95 9.64
N GLN A 46 -5.18 9.97 9.44
CA GLN A 46 -5.04 10.88 8.31
C GLN A 46 -3.86 11.83 8.50
N ASP A 47 -3.23 12.24 7.39
CA ASP A 47 -2.22 13.31 7.35
C ASP A 47 -2.79 14.61 6.76
N PRO A 48 -3.61 15.36 7.50
CA PRO A 48 -4.31 16.53 6.97
C PRO A 48 -3.39 17.72 6.68
N LYS A 49 -2.13 17.66 7.12
CA LYS A 49 -1.14 18.72 6.91
C LYS A 49 -0.11 18.38 5.83
N ASN A 50 -0.25 17.22 5.19
CA ASN A 50 0.67 16.73 4.16
C ASN A 50 2.13 16.76 4.67
N LEU A 51 2.34 16.28 5.90
CA LEU A 51 3.66 16.17 6.48
C LEU A 51 4.52 15.15 5.73
N PHE A 52 3.90 14.09 5.22
CA PHE A 52 4.55 13.07 4.42
C PHE A 52 4.42 13.39 2.92
N GLY A 53 5.47 13.09 2.16
CA GLY A 53 5.44 13.20 0.71
C GLY A 53 4.48 12.17 0.08
N PHE A 54 4.01 12.47 -1.13
CA PHE A 54 3.16 11.55 -1.89
C PHE A 54 3.98 10.40 -2.48
N ALA A 55 3.55 9.16 -2.25
CA ALA A 55 4.15 7.95 -2.80
C ALA A 55 3.21 7.28 -3.82
N ASN A 56 2.71 8.04 -4.79
CA ASN A 56 1.78 7.54 -5.79
C ASN A 56 2.46 6.54 -6.73
N VAL A 57 1.80 5.40 -6.99
CA VAL A 57 2.24 4.44 -8.02
C VAL A 57 1.89 5.00 -9.39
N THR A 58 2.91 5.34 -10.19
CA THR A 58 2.72 5.92 -11.52
C THR A 58 3.50 5.11 -12.56
N PRO A 59 2.84 4.56 -13.59
CA PRO A 59 3.54 3.90 -14.69
C PRO A 59 4.45 4.88 -15.44
N LEU A 60 5.73 4.52 -15.59
CA LEU A 60 6.69 5.25 -16.41
C LEU A 60 7.08 4.38 -17.61
N VAL A 61 6.94 4.94 -18.81
CA VAL A 61 7.21 4.21 -20.05
C VAL A 61 8.09 5.04 -20.98
N TYR A 62 8.88 4.35 -21.81
CA TYR A 62 9.64 5.01 -22.86
C TYR A 62 8.69 5.56 -23.93
N LYS A 63 8.94 6.78 -24.40
CA LYS A 63 8.01 7.52 -25.26
C LYS A 63 7.61 6.78 -26.54
N SER A 64 8.52 6.05 -27.18
CA SER A 64 8.23 5.26 -28.38
C SER A 64 8.00 3.77 -28.10
N GLY A 65 7.99 3.37 -26.82
CA GLY A 65 7.86 1.97 -26.40
C GLY A 65 6.42 1.54 -26.12
N LEU A 66 5.44 2.45 -26.22
CA LEU A 66 4.04 2.17 -25.92
C LEU A 66 3.12 2.81 -26.98
N SER A 67 2.16 2.04 -27.48
CA SER A 67 1.14 2.54 -28.40
C SER A 67 0.08 3.37 -27.67
N SER A 68 -0.80 4.03 -28.44
CA SER A 68 -1.98 4.72 -27.90
C SER A 68 -2.86 3.80 -27.05
N GLU A 69 -3.05 2.56 -27.49
CA GLU A 69 -3.87 1.57 -26.80
C GLU A 69 -3.21 1.16 -25.47
N GLY A 70 -1.89 0.98 -25.46
CA GLY A 70 -1.14 0.70 -24.25
C GLY A 70 -1.21 1.83 -23.23
N VAL A 71 -1.11 3.09 -23.70
CA VAL A 71 -1.29 4.28 -22.83
C VAL A 71 -2.69 4.29 -22.22
N ALA A 72 -3.71 4.03 -23.03
CA ALA A 72 -5.10 3.96 -22.55
C ALA A 72 -5.30 2.87 -21.49
N ALA A 73 -4.68 1.70 -21.68
CA ALA A 73 -4.73 0.59 -20.72
C ALA A 73 -4.07 0.96 -19.37
N LEU A 74 -2.87 1.55 -19.39
CA LEU A 74 -2.19 1.99 -18.16
C LEU A 74 -2.96 3.09 -17.43
N ASN A 75 -3.57 4.02 -18.17
CA ASN A 75 -4.44 5.05 -17.59
C ASN A 75 -5.69 4.43 -16.93
N ALA A 76 -6.30 3.43 -17.56
CA ALA A 76 -7.46 2.74 -17.01
C ALA A 76 -7.13 1.97 -15.72
N VAL A 77 -5.95 1.35 -15.64
CA VAL A 77 -5.43 0.75 -14.39
C VAL A 77 -5.22 1.83 -13.33
N SER A 78 -4.48 2.90 -13.67
CA SER A 78 -4.14 3.97 -12.72
C SER A 78 -5.38 4.67 -12.15
N ALA A 79 -6.45 4.78 -12.94
CA ALA A 79 -7.72 5.37 -12.49
C ALA A 79 -8.45 4.53 -11.42
N LYS A 80 -8.13 3.23 -11.31
CA LYS A 80 -8.76 2.29 -10.36
C LYS A 80 -7.82 1.83 -9.24
N LEU A 81 -6.50 1.99 -9.42
CA LEU A 81 -5.49 1.56 -8.47
C LEU A 81 -5.37 2.57 -7.32
N ASP A 82 -6.17 2.38 -6.28
CA ASP A 82 -6.10 3.18 -5.06
C ASP A 82 -5.37 2.44 -3.91
N THR A 83 -5.17 3.13 -2.79
CA THR A 83 -4.49 2.56 -1.61
C THR A 83 -5.19 1.32 -1.06
N LYS A 84 -6.53 1.26 -1.15
CA LYS A 84 -7.32 0.13 -0.65
C LYS A 84 -7.10 -1.09 -1.53
N ALA A 85 -7.15 -0.91 -2.85
CA ALA A 85 -6.87 -1.96 -3.82
C ALA A 85 -5.46 -2.53 -3.65
N LEU A 86 -4.47 -1.67 -3.46
CA LEU A 86 -3.09 -2.09 -3.19
C LEU A 86 -2.98 -2.90 -1.89
N LEU A 87 -3.56 -2.40 -0.79
CA LEU A 87 -3.56 -3.10 0.49
C LEU A 87 -4.24 -4.48 0.42
N GLU A 88 -5.36 -4.59 -0.30
CA GLU A 88 -6.08 -5.85 -0.49
C GLU A 88 -5.27 -6.86 -1.33
N MET A 89 -4.61 -6.40 -2.40
CA MET A 89 -3.74 -7.26 -3.22
C MET A 89 -2.48 -7.68 -2.46
N ASP A 90 -1.81 -6.76 -1.77
CA ASP A 90 -0.65 -7.05 -0.92
C ASP A 90 -1.01 -8.04 0.19
N SER A 91 -2.20 -7.93 0.77
CA SER A 91 -2.67 -8.87 1.80
C SER A 91 -2.83 -10.28 1.26
N GLN A 92 -3.40 -10.43 0.05
CA GLN A 92 -3.52 -11.74 -0.60
C GLN A 92 -2.15 -12.38 -0.86
N VAL A 93 -1.17 -11.59 -1.30
CA VAL A 93 0.17 -12.10 -1.56
C VAL A 93 0.89 -12.44 -0.26
N GLN A 94 0.95 -11.52 0.70
CA GLN A 94 1.83 -11.66 1.86
C GLN A 94 1.21 -12.47 3.02
N LEU A 95 -0.11 -12.44 3.18
CA LEU A 95 -0.80 -13.16 4.26
C LEU A 95 -1.33 -14.52 3.81
N GLU A 96 -1.82 -14.61 2.57
CA GLU A 96 -2.42 -15.83 2.02
C GLU A 96 -1.45 -16.62 1.12
N SER A 97 -0.25 -16.07 0.85
CA SER A 97 0.75 -16.70 -0.03
C SER A 97 0.24 -16.99 -1.44
N LYS A 98 -0.71 -16.18 -1.92
CA LYS A 98 -1.19 -16.29 -3.31
C LYS A 98 -0.13 -15.80 -4.29
N ASP A 99 -0.13 -16.40 -5.47
CA ASP A 99 0.73 -15.97 -6.56
C ASP A 99 0.38 -14.53 -6.99
N PRO A 100 1.36 -13.60 -7.06
CA PRO A 100 1.10 -12.21 -7.43
C PRO A 100 0.48 -12.02 -8.81
N LEU A 101 0.83 -12.87 -9.79
CA LEU A 101 0.27 -12.78 -11.14
C LEU A 101 -1.20 -13.17 -11.14
N ASP A 102 -1.57 -14.20 -10.38
CA ASP A 102 -2.97 -14.61 -10.25
C ASP A 102 -3.81 -13.56 -9.51
N VAL A 103 -3.26 -12.94 -8.45
CA VAL A 103 -3.90 -11.81 -7.76
C VAL A 103 -4.12 -10.63 -8.70
N ALA A 104 -3.11 -10.25 -9.49
CA ALA A 104 -3.21 -9.16 -10.44
C ALA A 104 -4.26 -9.44 -11.54
N LYS A 105 -4.26 -10.66 -12.12
CA LYS A 105 -5.26 -11.07 -13.11
C LYS A 105 -6.68 -11.02 -12.54
N ALA A 106 -6.88 -11.53 -11.33
CA ALA A 106 -8.18 -11.51 -10.67
C ALA A 106 -8.66 -10.07 -10.43
N TRP A 107 -7.77 -9.18 -9.97
CA TRP A 107 -8.10 -7.77 -9.75
C TRP A 107 -8.47 -7.06 -11.05
N LEU A 108 -7.71 -7.27 -12.14
CA LEU A 108 -8.04 -6.71 -13.46
C LEU A 108 -9.42 -7.16 -13.93
N LYS A 109 -9.74 -8.45 -13.77
CA LYS A 109 -11.04 -9.02 -14.15
C LYS A 109 -12.20 -8.44 -13.37
N THR A 110 -12.09 -8.36 -12.05
CA THR A 110 -13.13 -7.74 -11.20
C THR A 110 -13.34 -6.26 -11.54
N ASN A 111 -12.31 -5.59 -12.08
CA ASN A 111 -12.37 -4.18 -12.47
C ASN A 111 -12.76 -3.94 -13.93
N GLY A 112 -13.03 -4.98 -14.71
CA GLY A 112 -13.37 -4.87 -16.13
C GLY A 112 -12.20 -4.43 -17.02
N LEU A 113 -10.97 -4.78 -16.62
CA LEU A 113 -9.73 -4.40 -17.32
C LEU A 113 -9.04 -5.58 -18.04
N GLY A 114 -9.58 -6.80 -17.95
CA GLY A 114 -9.02 -8.00 -18.59
C GLY A 114 -9.72 -9.29 -18.20
#